data_AF-A0A3B9JEW3-F1
#
_entry.id   AF-A0A3B9JEW3-F1
#
_cell.length_a   1.000
_cell.length_b   1.000
_cell.length_c   1.000
_cell.angle_alpha   90.00
_cell.angle_beta   90.00
_cell.angle_gamma   90.00
#
_symmetry.space_group_name_H-M   'P 1'
#
loop_
_entity.id
_entity.type
_entity.pdbx_description
1 polymer ?
#
loop_
_entity_poly.entity_id
_entity_poly.type
_entity_poly.pdbx_seq_one_letter_code
_entity_poly.pdbx_strand_id
1 'polypeptide(L)'
;MKKTIHAKGTEIAIISKNNEDDYISLTDIAKYKNKDDAFIVINNWMRLRDTIEFLGLWESLSNPDFKPIEFDRLRQESGYNAFTLSPQKWIKATNAIGIISKSGRYGGTYAHKDIAFEFASWISAEFKLYVIKVPMFEI
;
A
#
# COMPACT_ATOMS: atom_id res chain seq x y z
N MET A 1 -2.11 1.82 19.42
CA MET A 1 -0.70 1.96 19.89
C MET A 1 0.20 2.03 18.66
N LYS A 2 1.27 2.84 18.70
CA LYS A 2 2.31 2.84 17.66
C LYS A 2 3.35 1.80 18.04
N LYS A 3 3.54 0.77 17.21
CA LYS A 3 4.60 -0.24 17.36
C LYS A 3 5.63 -0.02 16.26
N THR A 4 6.82 -0.53 16.48
CA THR A 4 7.92 -0.46 15.53
C THR A 4 8.51 -1.85 15.34
N ILE A 5 8.84 -2.20 14.10
CA ILE A 5 9.64 -3.40 13.79
C ILE A 5 10.92 -3.02 13.05
N HIS A 6 11.97 -3.82 13.21
CA HIS A 6 13.26 -3.62 12.52
C HIS A 6 13.42 -4.66 11.40
N ALA A 7 13.48 -4.21 10.16
CA ALA A 7 13.76 -5.04 9.00
C ALA A 7 15.10 -4.62 8.37
N LYS A 8 16.14 -5.47 8.48
CA LYS A 8 17.50 -5.20 7.96
C LYS A 8 18.08 -3.83 8.36
N GLY A 9 17.87 -3.40 9.59
CA GLY A 9 18.31 -2.09 10.09
C GLY A 9 17.40 -0.91 9.71
N THR A 10 16.29 -1.15 9.03
CA THR A 10 15.25 -0.15 8.75
C THR A 10 14.15 -0.23 9.80
N GLU A 11 13.82 0.92 10.39
CA GLU A 11 12.70 1.06 11.31
C GLU A 11 11.39 1.20 10.53
N ILE A 12 10.44 0.28 10.72
CA ILE A 12 9.13 0.31 10.06
C ILE A 12 8.05 0.58 11.11
N ALA A 13 7.31 1.68 10.95
CA ALA A 13 6.22 2.03 11.84
C ALA A 13 4.94 1.21 11.56
N ILE A 14 4.30 0.74 12.64
CA ILE A 14 3.01 0.05 12.64
C ILE A 14 2.00 0.87 13.45
N ILE A 15 0.80 1.07 12.88
CA ILE A 15 -0.33 1.70 13.54
C ILE A 15 -1.43 0.66 13.67
N SER A 16 -1.74 0.24 14.90
CA SER A 16 -2.89 -0.63 15.17
C SER A 16 -4.15 0.20 15.34
N LYS A 17 -5.20 -0.09 14.56
CA LYS A 17 -6.54 0.47 14.73
C LYS A 17 -7.41 -0.58 15.42
N ASN A 18 -7.86 -0.29 16.65
CA ASN A 18 -8.85 -1.06 17.43
C ASN A 18 -8.85 -2.59 17.19
N ASN A 19 -7.74 -3.25 17.55
CA ASN A 19 -7.59 -4.70 17.77
C ASN A 19 -7.67 -5.68 16.58
N GLU A 20 -7.87 -5.28 15.33
CA GLU A 20 -7.99 -6.28 14.24
C GLU A 20 -7.05 -6.06 13.04
N ASP A 21 -6.74 -4.80 12.69
CA ASP A 21 -5.96 -4.49 11.48
C ASP A 21 -4.73 -3.62 11.76
N ASP A 22 -3.54 -4.19 11.56
CA ASP A 22 -2.26 -3.48 11.64
C ASP A 22 -1.95 -2.79 10.31
N TYR A 23 -1.75 -1.46 10.36
CA TYR A 23 -1.30 -0.66 9.23
C TYR A 23 0.22 -0.49 9.28
N ILE A 24 0.88 -0.74 8.16
CA ILE A 24 2.33 -0.68 8.02
C ILE A 24 2.70 0.54 7.16
N SER A 25 3.75 1.26 7.57
CA SER A 25 4.26 2.43 6.85
C SER A 25 4.86 2.05 5.50
N LEU A 26 4.15 2.36 4.41
CA LEU A 26 4.69 2.25 3.04
C LEU A 26 5.82 3.25 2.82
N THR A 27 5.76 4.40 3.48
CA THR A 27 6.83 5.41 3.40
C THR A 27 8.15 4.88 3.93
N ASP A 28 8.16 4.16 5.05
CA ASP A 28 9.40 3.61 5.60
C ASP A 28 9.93 2.45 4.74
N ILE A 29 9.05 1.61 4.19
CA ILE A 29 9.42 0.57 3.21
C ILE A 29 10.02 1.21 1.94
N ALA A 30 9.41 2.28 1.43
CA ALA A 30 9.89 2.98 0.24
C ALA A 30 11.26 3.64 0.47
N LYS A 31 11.50 4.21 1.65
CA LYS A 31 12.80 4.81 2.03
C LYS A 31 13.95 3.80 2.01
N TYR A 32 13.68 2.52 2.22
CA TYR A 32 14.69 1.47 2.07
C TYR A 32 15.22 1.37 0.63
N LYS A 33 14.40 1.70 -0.37
CA LYS A 33 14.81 1.70 -1.79
C LYS A 33 15.27 3.05 -2.29
N ASN A 34 14.56 4.11 -1.94
CA ASN A 34 14.93 5.47 -2.28
C ASN A 34 14.58 6.39 -1.11
N LYS A 35 15.62 6.80 -0.38
CA LYS A 35 15.49 7.58 0.85
C LYS A 35 14.91 8.97 0.62
N ASP A 36 15.22 9.57 -0.53
CA ASP A 36 14.90 10.97 -0.83
C ASP A 36 13.51 11.09 -1.48
N ASP A 37 13.12 10.10 -2.30
CA ASP A 37 11.89 10.16 -3.11
C ASP A 37 10.86 9.05 -2.78
N ALA A 38 10.73 8.69 -1.51
CA ALA A 38 9.81 7.64 -1.06
C ALA A 38 8.35 7.83 -1.55
N PHE A 39 7.87 9.07 -1.61
CA PHE A 39 6.53 9.39 -2.13
C PHE A 39 6.39 9.09 -3.64
N ILE A 40 7.44 9.35 -4.42
CA ILE A 40 7.47 9.05 -5.86
C ILE A 40 7.45 7.53 -6.08
N VAL A 41 8.18 6.77 -5.26
CA VAL A 41 8.16 5.29 -5.31
C VAL A 41 6.74 4.76 -5.11
N ILE A 42 6.00 5.29 -4.14
CA ILE A 42 4.61 4.88 -3.87
C ILE A 42 3.69 5.25 -5.05
N ASN A 43 3.81 6.45 -5.61
CA ASN A 43 3.02 6.85 -6.80
C ASN A 43 3.34 5.98 -8.03
N ASN A 44 4.60 5.58 -8.20
CA ASN A 44 5.01 4.68 -9.28
C ASN A 44 4.45 3.26 -9.13
N TRP A 45 4.23 2.80 -7.90
CA TRP A 45 3.54 1.55 -7.66
C TRP A 45 2.03 1.67 -7.91
N MET A 46 1.41 2.74 -7.40
CA MET A 46 -0.01 3.03 -7.53
C MET A 46 -0.49 3.21 -8.98
N ARG A 47 0.38 3.61 -9.91
CA ARG A 47 0.01 3.77 -11.33
C ARG A 47 -0.09 2.44 -12.10
N LEU A 48 0.42 1.35 -11.54
CA LEU A 48 0.41 0.05 -12.21
C LEU A 48 -0.99 -0.53 -12.21
N ARG A 49 -1.39 -1.13 -13.34
CA ARG A 49 -2.71 -1.73 -13.49
C ARG A 49 -2.94 -2.86 -12.50
N ASP A 50 -1.98 -3.77 -12.37
CA ASP A 50 -2.06 -4.90 -11.45
C ASP A 50 -2.20 -4.43 -9.98
N THR A 51 -1.51 -3.34 -9.61
CA THR A 51 -1.68 -2.72 -8.29
C THR A 51 -3.10 -2.20 -8.10
N ILE A 52 -3.66 -1.49 -9.07
CA ILE A 52 -5.04 -0.96 -8.98
C ILE A 52 -6.06 -2.10 -8.88
N GLU A 53 -5.87 -3.18 -9.64
CA GLU A 53 -6.71 -4.37 -9.58
C GLU A 53 -6.63 -5.04 -8.20
N PHE A 54 -5.43 -5.21 -7.66
CA PHE A 54 -5.22 -5.75 -6.31
C PHE A 54 -5.87 -4.88 -5.24
N LEU A 55 -5.65 -3.56 -5.27
CA LEU A 55 -6.25 -2.62 -4.32
C LEU A 55 -7.77 -2.63 -4.41
N GLY A 56 -8.33 -2.61 -5.62
CA GLY A 56 -9.77 -2.68 -5.83
C GLY A 56 -10.39 -3.98 -5.30
N LEU A 57 -9.73 -5.12 -5.53
CA LEU A 57 -10.17 -6.40 -4.97
C LEU A 57 -10.17 -6.37 -3.44
N TRP A 58 -9.06 -5.95 -2.83
CA TRP A 58 -8.96 -5.87 -1.37
C TRP A 58 -10.06 -4.98 -0.77
N GLU A 59 -10.29 -3.80 -1.35
CA GLU A 59 -11.34 -2.88 -0.91
C GLU A 59 -12.74 -3.48 -1.11
N SER A 60 -13.04 -4.09 -2.26
CA SER A 60 -14.36 -4.70 -2.50
C SER A 60 -14.72 -5.81 -1.51
N LEU A 61 -13.72 -6.52 -0.98
CA LEU A 61 -13.91 -7.57 0.01
C LEU A 61 -14.00 -7.03 1.45
N SER A 62 -13.35 -5.90 1.73
CA SER A 62 -13.10 -5.43 3.10
C SER A 62 -13.79 -4.11 3.45
N ASN A 63 -14.32 -3.39 2.46
CA ASN A 63 -14.85 -2.03 2.59
C ASN A 63 -16.27 -1.92 1.98
N PRO A 64 -17.32 -1.99 2.82
CA PRO A 64 -18.71 -1.85 2.37
C PRO A 64 -19.03 -0.50 1.69
N ASP A 65 -18.27 0.56 2.02
CA ASP A 65 -18.48 1.90 1.47
C ASP A 65 -17.60 2.19 0.24
N PHE A 66 -16.96 1.16 -0.33
CA PHE A 66 -16.13 1.28 -1.53
C PHE A 66 -16.96 1.70 -2.75
N LYS A 67 -16.35 2.51 -3.64
CA LYS A 67 -17.02 3.04 -4.85
C LYS A 67 -16.57 2.29 -6.11
N PRO A 68 -17.25 1.18 -6.51
CA PRO A 68 -16.82 0.34 -7.63
C PRO A 68 -16.81 1.08 -8.98
N ILE A 69 -17.74 2.02 -9.20
CA ILE A 69 -17.81 2.79 -10.45
C ILE A 69 -16.57 3.70 -10.61
N GLU A 70 -16.14 4.37 -9.53
CA GLU A 70 -14.95 5.23 -9.59
C GLU A 70 -13.67 4.40 -9.68
N PHE A 71 -13.64 3.24 -9.03
CA PHE A 71 -12.58 2.25 -9.22
C PHE A 71 -12.47 1.81 -10.69
N ASP A 72 -13.57 1.42 -11.33
CA ASP A 72 -13.54 0.95 -12.72
C ASP A 72 -13.03 2.01 -13.69
N ARG A 73 -13.32 3.30 -13.44
CA ARG A 73 -12.75 4.41 -14.21
C ARG A 73 -11.23 4.49 -14.05
N LEU A 74 -10.74 4.47 -12.80
CA LEU A 74 -9.29 4.48 -12.52
C LEU A 74 -8.58 3.25 -13.12
N ARG A 75 -9.22 2.09 -13.08
CA ARG A 75 -8.70 0.85 -13.69
C ARG A 75 -8.61 0.96 -15.21
N GLN A 76 -9.63 1.53 -15.86
CA GLN A 76 -9.62 1.72 -17.31
C GLN A 76 -8.56 2.74 -17.77
N GLU A 77 -8.34 3.79 -16.98
CA GLU A 77 -7.29 4.78 -17.26
C GLU A 77 -5.88 4.25 -16.95
N SER A 78 -5.76 3.22 -16.12
CA SER A 78 -4.47 2.62 -15.79
C SER A 78 -3.80 2.03 -17.03
N GLY A 79 -2.50 2.27 -17.18
CA GLY A 79 -1.72 1.85 -18.35
C GLY A 79 -1.51 2.95 -19.41
N TYR A 80 -2.27 4.05 -19.38
CA TYR A 80 -1.91 5.22 -20.19
C TYR A 80 -0.64 5.89 -19.64
N ASN A 81 0.24 6.36 -20.52
CA ASN A 81 1.51 6.99 -20.12
C ASN A 81 1.31 8.24 -19.24
N ALA A 82 0.22 8.99 -19.49
CA ALA A 82 -0.14 10.18 -18.72
C ALA A 82 -0.86 9.86 -17.39
N PHE A 83 -1.21 8.59 -17.15
CA PHE A 83 -1.95 8.21 -15.96
C PHE A 83 -1.11 8.36 -14.70
N THR A 84 -1.66 9.07 -13.73
CA THR A 84 -1.09 9.28 -12.41
C THR A 84 -2.13 9.05 -11.33
N LEU A 85 -1.72 8.35 -10.28
CA LEU A 85 -2.56 8.04 -9.13
C LEU A 85 -1.72 8.15 -7.86
N SER A 86 -2.09 9.08 -6.98
CA SER A 86 -1.52 9.18 -5.64
C SER A 86 -2.40 8.47 -4.62
N PRO A 87 -1.85 8.07 -3.45
CA PRO A 87 -2.64 7.50 -2.35
C PRO A 87 -3.85 8.37 -1.98
N GLN A 88 -3.67 9.68 -1.89
CA GLN A 88 -4.77 10.61 -1.56
C GLN A 88 -5.83 10.67 -2.66
N LYS A 89 -5.45 10.62 -3.94
CA LYS A 89 -6.39 10.60 -5.07
C LYS A 89 -7.19 9.29 -5.06
N TRP A 90 -6.54 8.15 -4.82
CA TRP A 90 -7.20 6.85 -4.66
C TRP A 90 -8.23 6.86 -3.53
N ILE A 91 -7.83 7.26 -2.32
CA ILE A 91 -8.71 7.35 -1.14
C ILE A 91 -9.91 8.23 -1.43
N LYS A 92 -9.70 9.44 -1.95
CA LYS A 92 -10.77 10.40 -2.22
C LYS A 92 -11.76 9.89 -3.28
N ALA A 93 -11.25 9.29 -4.35
CA ALA A 93 -12.08 8.82 -5.46
C ALA A 93 -12.91 7.59 -5.06
N THR A 94 -12.30 6.64 -4.34
CA THR A 94 -12.88 5.31 -4.13
C THR A 94 -13.46 5.07 -2.73
N ASN A 95 -13.23 6.00 -1.80
CA ASN A 95 -13.49 5.82 -0.37
C ASN A 95 -12.69 4.67 0.26
N ALA A 96 -11.50 4.40 -0.28
CA ALA A 96 -10.62 3.34 0.18
C ALA A 96 -10.24 3.51 1.66
N ILE A 97 -10.25 2.38 2.39
CA ILE A 97 -9.83 2.32 3.79
C ILE A 97 -8.48 1.63 3.97
N GLY A 98 -8.08 0.77 3.03
CA GLY A 98 -6.87 -0.04 3.09
C GLY A 98 -5.58 0.78 2.97
N ILE A 99 -5.67 2.04 2.54
CA ILE A 99 -4.55 3.00 2.52
C ILE A 99 -4.93 4.25 3.31
N ILE A 100 -4.01 4.72 4.15
CA ILE A 100 -4.10 5.97 4.90
C ILE A 100 -2.94 6.87 4.48
N SER A 101 -3.22 8.07 4.00
CA SER A 101 -2.19 9.03 3.60
C SER A 101 -2.38 10.37 4.31
N LYS A 102 -1.44 10.72 5.18
CA LYS A 102 -1.43 11.98 5.93
C LYS A 102 -0.28 12.87 5.50
N SER A 103 -0.54 14.17 5.37
CA SER A 103 0.48 15.18 5.12
C SER A 103 1.07 15.72 6.44
N GLY A 104 2.25 16.36 6.39
CA GLY A 104 2.85 17.08 7.52
C GLY A 104 4.01 16.36 8.22
N ARG A 105 4.50 16.94 9.33
CA ARG A 105 5.72 16.51 10.07
C ARG A 105 5.69 15.06 10.58
N TYR A 106 4.50 14.52 10.84
CA TYR A 106 4.25 13.12 11.20
C TYR A 106 3.37 12.41 10.17
N GLY A 107 3.37 12.94 8.95
CA GLY A 107 2.68 12.37 7.80
C GLY A 107 3.36 11.10 7.30
N GLY A 108 2.82 10.57 6.21
CA GLY A 108 3.25 9.31 5.62
C GLY A 108 2.07 8.59 5.00
N THR A 109 2.40 7.59 4.19
CA THR A 109 1.44 6.63 3.65
C THR A 109 1.58 5.32 4.41
N TYR A 110 0.47 4.83 4.91
CA TYR A 110 0.34 3.57 5.63
C TYR A 110 -0.69 2.73 4.90
N ALA A 111 -0.56 1.41 4.93
CA ALA A 111 -1.55 0.52 4.35
C ALA A 111 -1.79 -0.69 5.24
N HIS A 112 -2.95 -1.31 5.09
CA HIS A 112 -3.25 -2.59 5.68
C HIS A 112 -2.12 -3.61 5.40
N LYS A 113 -1.86 -4.56 6.32
CA LYS A 113 -0.75 -5.50 6.22
C LYS A 113 -0.67 -6.23 4.86
N ASP A 114 -1.81 -6.66 4.30
CA ASP A 114 -1.84 -7.37 3.02
C ASP A 114 -1.37 -6.46 1.87
N ILE A 115 -1.86 -5.22 1.86
CA ILE A 115 -1.48 -4.19 0.89
C ILE A 115 0.00 -3.81 1.05
N ALA A 116 0.47 -3.71 2.29
CA ALA A 116 1.87 -3.44 2.57
C ALA A 116 2.80 -4.59 2.15
N PHE A 117 2.36 -5.85 2.29
CA PHE A 117 3.10 -7.00 1.81
C PHE A 117 3.14 -7.07 0.29
N GLU A 118 2.06 -6.71 -0.40
CA GLU A 118 2.08 -6.59 -1.86
C GLU A 118 3.06 -5.49 -2.30
N PHE A 119 3.03 -4.31 -1.67
CA PHE A 119 3.99 -3.26 -1.94
C PHE A 119 5.44 -3.69 -1.70
N ALA A 120 5.72 -4.34 -0.57
CA ALA A 120 7.07 -4.83 -0.24
C ALA A 120 7.55 -5.89 -1.24
N SER A 121 6.65 -6.76 -1.71
CA SER A 121 6.92 -7.77 -2.73
C SER A 121 7.22 -7.13 -4.10
N TRP A 122 6.50 -6.07 -4.45
CA TRP A 122 6.79 -5.29 -5.65
C TRP A 122 8.17 -4.60 -5.56
N ILE A 123 8.51 -4.05 -4.40
CA ILE A 123 9.76 -3.31 -4.15
C ILE A 123 11.00 -4.21 -4.12
N SER A 124 10.90 -5.44 -3.61
CA SER A 124 12.06 -6.29 -3.32
C SER A 124 11.84 -7.72 -3.79
N ALA A 125 12.62 -8.14 -4.79
CA ALA A 125 12.63 -9.51 -5.27
C ALA A 125 12.95 -10.53 -4.15
N GLU A 126 13.82 -10.15 -3.21
CA GLU A 126 14.12 -10.99 -2.04
C GLU A 126 12.89 -11.15 -1.13
N PHE A 127 12.16 -10.06 -0.86
CA PHE A 127 10.94 -10.13 -0.06
C PHE A 127 9.86 -10.95 -0.77
N LYS A 128 9.71 -10.75 -2.09
CA LYS A 128 8.82 -11.56 -2.93
C LYS A 128 9.17 -13.05 -2.85
N LEU A 129 10.46 -13.41 -2.94
CA LEU A 129 10.90 -14.80 -2.77
C LEU A 129 10.68 -15.31 -1.35
N TYR A 130 10.86 -14.48 -0.32
CA TYR A 130 10.58 -14.85 1.07
C TYR A 130 9.10 -15.20 1.24
N VAL A 131 8.18 -14.34 0.78
CA VAL A 131 6.73 -14.60 0.83
C VAL A 131 6.36 -15.88 0.06
N ILE A 132 6.95 -16.13 -1.11
CA ILE A 132 6.69 -17.35 -1.90
C ILE A 132 7.23 -18.62 -1.22
N LYS A 133 8.39 -18.53 -0.54
CA LYS A 133 9.06 -19.68 0.08
C LYS A 133 8.54 -20.01 1.48
N VAL A 134 7.91 -19.07 2.17
CA VAL A 134 7.21 -19.37 3.42
C VAL A 134 5.99 -20.23 3.07
N PRO A 135 5.87 -21.46 3.61
CA PRO A 135 4.77 -22.34 3.28
C PRO A 135 3.46 -21.70 3.75
N MET A 136 2.64 -21.29 2.79
CA MET A 136 1.36 -20.58 2.98
C MET A 136 0.24 -21.49 3.54
N PHE A 137 0.59 -22.60 4.21
CA PHE A 137 -0.35 -23.62 4.70
C PHE A 137 -0.28 -23.86 6.21
N GLU A 138 0.44 -23.04 6.99
CA GLU A 138 0.48 -23.17 8.46
C GLU A 138 0.14 -21.86 9.19
N ILE A 139 -0.96 -21.19 8.80
CA ILE A 139 -1.61 -20.16 9.63
C ILE A 139 -3.11 -20.41 9.62
#